data_AF-A0A0B4ZUZ9-F1
#
_entry.id   AF-A0A0B4ZUZ9-F1
#
_cell.length_a   1.000
_cell.length_b   1.000
_cell.length_c   1.000
_cell.angle_alpha   90.00
_cell.angle_beta   90.00
_cell.angle_gamma   90.00
#
_symmetry.space_group_name_H-M   'P 1'
#
loop_
_entity.id
_entity.type
_entity.pdbx_description
1 polymer ?
#
loop_
_entity_poly.entity_id
_entity_poly.type
_entity_poly.pdbx_seq_one_letter_code
_entity_poly.pdbx_strand_id
1 'polypeptide(L)'
;VDWWALGVLIYEMAAGYPPFFADQPIQIYEKIVSGKVRFPSHFSSDLKDLLRNLLQVDLTKRFGNLKNGVNDIKGHKWFATTDWIAIYQ
;
A
#
# COMPACT_ATOMS: atom_id res chain seq x y z
N VAL A 1 -3.83 9.67 -6.56
CA VAL A 1 -3.57 8.36 -7.22
C VAL A 1 -2.22 7.80 -6.79
N ASP A 2 -1.22 8.65 -6.53
CA ASP A 2 0.15 8.26 -6.16
C ASP A 2 0.26 7.38 -4.91
N TRP A 3 -0.56 7.62 -3.87
CA TRP A 3 -0.56 6.77 -2.67
C TRP A 3 -0.95 5.31 -2.94
N TRP A 4 -1.77 5.07 -3.96
CA TRP A 4 -2.06 3.70 -4.39
C TRP A 4 -0.84 3.06 -5.07
N ALA A 5 -0.17 3.81 -5.95
CA ALA A 5 1.06 3.35 -6.59
C ALA A 5 2.16 3.06 -5.57
N LEU A 6 2.27 3.87 -4.50
CA LEU A 6 3.16 3.58 -3.38
C LEU A 6 2.80 2.24 -2.70
N GLY A 7 1.52 1.97 -2.47
CA GLY A 7 1.08 0.68 -1.93
C GLY A 7 1.46 -0.51 -2.84
N VAL A 8 1.33 -0.34 -4.15
CA VAL A 8 1.76 -1.36 -5.14
C VAL A 8 3.26 -1.58 -5.05
N LEU A 9 4.05 -0.50 -5.01
CA LEU A 9 5.51 -0.56 -4.93
C LEU A 9 5.99 -1.22 -3.63
N ILE A 10 5.44 -0.84 -2.47
CA ILE A 10 5.80 -1.45 -1.18
C ILE A 10 5.46 -2.94 -1.18
N TYR A 11 4.31 -3.33 -1.72
CA TYR A 11 3.97 -4.75 -1.86
C TYR A 11 5.00 -5.48 -2.72
N GLU A 12 5.32 -4.93 -3.89
CA GLU A 12 6.25 -5.56 -4.84
C GLU A 12 7.67 -5.69 -4.27
N MET A 13 8.18 -4.68 -3.59
CA MET A 13 9.48 -4.74 -2.91
C MET A 13 9.53 -5.81 -1.81
N ALA A 14 8.43 -6.02 -1.10
CA ALA A 14 8.37 -6.99 -0.01
C ALA A 14 8.06 -8.43 -0.49
N ALA A 15 7.25 -8.59 -1.54
CA ALA A 15 6.83 -9.90 -2.05
C ALA A 15 7.71 -10.42 -3.20
N GLY A 16 8.39 -9.54 -3.93
CA GLY A 16 9.09 -9.84 -5.18
C GLY A 16 8.19 -9.93 -6.42
N TYR A 17 6.89 -9.60 -6.29
CA TYR A 17 5.91 -9.59 -7.38
C TYR A 17 4.77 -8.61 -7.08
N PRO A 18 4.07 -8.06 -8.09
CA PRO A 18 3.01 -7.07 -7.87
C PRO A 18 1.73 -7.68 -7.26
N PRO A 19 0.95 -6.91 -6.48
CA PRO A 19 -0.28 -7.40 -5.84
C PRO A 19 -1.37 -7.79 -6.83
N PHE A 20 -1.36 -7.22 -8.03
CA PHE A 20 -2.30 -7.48 -9.10
C PHE A 20 -1.53 -7.94 -10.34
N PHE A 21 -1.48 -9.26 -10.55
CA PHE A 21 -0.80 -9.87 -11.69
C PHE A 21 -1.79 -10.75 -12.48
N ALA A 22 -1.75 -10.65 -13.81
CA ALA A 22 -2.51 -11.50 -14.74
C ALA A 22 -1.90 -11.43 -16.14
N ASP A 23 -2.24 -12.38 -17.01
CA ASP A 23 -1.68 -12.47 -18.37
C ASP A 23 -2.21 -11.38 -19.31
N GLN A 24 -3.45 -10.94 -19.08
CA GLN A 24 -4.12 -9.94 -19.91
C GLN A 24 -4.38 -8.66 -19.10
N PRO A 25 -4.13 -7.46 -19.66
CA PRO A 25 -4.36 -6.19 -18.97
C PRO A 25 -5.77 -6.04 -18.39
N ILE A 26 -6.79 -6.53 -19.11
CA ILE A 26 -8.19 -6.49 -18.66
C ILE A 26 -8.39 -7.21 -17.31
N GLN A 27 -7.74 -8.36 -17.12
CA GLN A 27 -7.82 -9.13 -15.89
C GLN A 27 -7.08 -8.43 -14.74
N ILE A 28 -6.02 -7.69 -15.04
CA ILE A 28 -5.33 -6.86 -14.04
C ILE A 28 -6.27 -5.76 -13.54
N TYR A 29 -6.97 -5.08 -14.46
CA TYR A 29 -7.94 -4.03 -14.11
C TYR A 29 -9.10 -4.59 -13.28
N GLU A 30 -9.65 -5.75 -13.63
CA GLU A 30 -10.70 -6.42 -12.84
C GLU A 30 -10.23 -6.71 -11.41
N LYS A 31 -8.99 -7.19 -11.25
CA LYS A 31 -8.40 -7.44 -9.92
C LYS A 31 -8.20 -6.14 -9.13
N ILE A 32 -7.73 -5.08 -9.77
CA ILE A 32 -7.55 -3.75 -9.15
C ILE A 32 -8.89 -3.23 -8.60
N VAL A 33 -9.94 -3.25 -9.43
CA VAL A 33 -11.27 -2.73 -9.06
C VAL A 33 -11.93 -3.60 -7.98
N SER A 34 -11.64 -4.91 -7.97
CA SER A 34 -12.16 -5.81 -6.92
C SER A 34 -11.64 -5.48 -5.52
N GLY A 35 -10.48 -4.82 -5.40
CA GLY A 35 -9.84 -4.50 -4.12
C GLY A 35 -9.33 -5.72 -3.33
N LYS A 36 -9.39 -6.92 -3.90
CA LYS A 36 -9.00 -8.16 -3.21
C LYS A 36 -7.50 -8.41 -3.36
N VAL A 37 -6.72 -7.93 -2.41
CA VAL A 37 -5.27 -8.19 -2.34
C VAL A 37 -4.99 -9.40 -1.44
N ARG A 38 -4.21 -10.36 -1.92
CA ARG A 38 -3.70 -11.48 -1.12
C ARG A 38 -2.31 -11.14 -0.62
N PHE A 39 -2.04 -11.35 0.67
CA PHE A 39 -0.73 -11.07 1.26
C PHE A 39 0.01 -12.38 1.55
N PRO A 40 1.33 -12.44 1.28
CA PRO A 40 2.17 -13.56 1.71
C PRO A 40 2.11 -13.80 3.22
N SER A 41 2.35 -15.04 3.63
CA SER A 41 2.37 -15.42 5.06
C SER A 41 3.46 -14.66 5.83
N HIS A 42 4.63 -14.46 5.23
CA HIS A 42 5.79 -13.79 5.82
C HIS A 42 5.64 -12.27 6.01
N PHE A 43 4.59 -11.64 5.46
CA PHE A 43 4.32 -10.23 5.69
C PHE A 43 3.91 -10.01 7.16
N SER A 44 4.54 -9.03 7.81
CA SER A 44 4.17 -8.62 9.17
C SER A 44 2.74 -8.08 9.23
N SER A 45 2.13 -8.11 10.42
CA SER A 45 0.80 -7.54 10.65
C SER A 45 0.75 -6.07 10.28
N ASP A 46 1.79 -5.31 10.63
CA ASP A 46 1.86 -3.88 10.35
C ASP A 46 2.00 -3.59 8.85
N LEU A 47 2.78 -4.38 8.12
CA LEU A 47 2.89 -4.24 6.66
C LEU A 47 1.54 -4.52 5.99
N LYS A 48 0.84 -5.59 6.39
CA LYS A 48 -0.49 -5.92 5.88
C LYS A 48 -1.48 -4.80 6.15
N ASP A 49 -1.43 -4.20 7.34
CA ASP A 49 -2.34 -3.11 7.71
C ASP A 49 -2.08 -1.84 6.88
N LEU A 50 -0.82 -1.44 6.74
CA LEU A 50 -0.43 -0.32 5.89
C LEU A 50 -0.92 -0.52 4.45
N LEU A 51 -0.65 -1.70 3.88
CA LEU A 51 -1.01 -2.00 2.50
C LEU A 51 -2.51 -2.04 2.27
N ARG A 52 -3.33 -2.50 3.24
CA ARG A 52 -4.79 -2.41 3.13
C ARG A 52 -5.29 -0.97 3.08
N ASN A 53 -4.65 -0.07 3.82
CA ASN A 53 -5.01 1.34 3.85
C ASN A 53 -4.53 2.12 2.62
N LEU A 54 -3.40 1.73 2.01
CA LEU A 54 -2.89 2.31 0.76
C LEU A 54 -3.59 1.75 -0.49
N LEU A 55 -3.78 0.43 -0.55
CA LEU A 55 -4.49 -0.28 -1.62
C LEU A 55 -6.02 -0.30 -1.38
N GLN A 56 -6.54 0.80 -0.82
CA GLN A 56 -7.96 0.99 -0.58
C GLN A 56 -8.66 1.51 -1.84
N VAL A 57 -9.64 0.77 -2.36
CA VAL A 57 -10.37 1.13 -3.60
C VAL A 57 -11.17 2.41 -3.40
N ASP A 58 -11.80 2.56 -2.23
CA ASP A 58 -12.53 3.77 -1.85
C ASP A 58 -11.55 4.92 -1.54
N LEU A 59 -11.45 5.88 -2.47
CA LEU A 59 -10.57 7.03 -2.36
C LEU A 59 -10.76 7.83 -1.06
N THR A 60 -11.98 7.86 -0.51
CA THR A 60 -12.30 8.62 0.70
C THR A 60 -11.74 7.98 1.98
N LYS A 61 -11.33 6.71 1.89
CA LYS A 61 -10.77 5.92 3.00
C LYS A 61 -9.28 5.63 2.82
N ARG A 62 -8.69 6.05 1.71
CA ARG A 62 -7.30 5.77 1.38
C ARG A 62 -6.36 6.66 2.18
N PHE A 63 -5.35 6.06 2.80
CA PHE A 63 -4.29 6.82 3.46
C PHE A 63 -3.60 7.78 2.49
N GLY A 64 -3.20 8.95 3.00
CA GLY A 64 -2.71 10.05 2.17
C GLY A 64 -3.81 10.92 1.56
N ASN A 65 -5.07 10.48 1.59
CA ASN A 65 -6.25 11.23 1.12
C ASN A 65 -7.29 11.50 2.22
N LEU A 66 -6.96 11.17 3.48
CA LEU A 66 -7.78 11.49 4.64
C LEU A 66 -7.46 12.89 5.19
N LYS A 67 -8.16 13.30 6.25
CA LYS A 67 -7.96 14.61 6.90
C LYS A 67 -6.52 14.87 7.36
N ASN A 68 -5.79 13.84 7.81
CA ASN A 68 -4.39 14.01 8.23
C ASN A 68 -3.40 13.84 7.07
N GLY A 69 -3.87 13.54 5.86
CA GLY A 69 -3.06 13.42 4.66
C GLY A 69 -1.93 12.41 4.81
N VAL A 70 -0.70 12.85 4.50
CA VAL A 70 0.51 12.02 4.57
C VAL A 70 0.87 11.57 5.99
N ASN A 71 0.37 12.25 7.02
CA ASN A 71 0.72 11.91 8.40
C ASN A 71 0.12 10.57 8.84
N ASP A 72 -1.00 10.13 8.24
CA ASP A 72 -1.54 8.78 8.47
C ASP A 72 -0.58 7.69 7.99
N ILE A 73 0.24 7.99 6.97
CA ILE A 73 1.27 7.10 6.45
C ILE A 73 2.51 7.19 7.34
N LYS A 74 3.03 8.41 7.57
CA LYS A 74 4.26 8.61 8.35
C LYS A 74 4.16 8.14 9.80
N GLY A 75 2.97 8.27 10.41
CA GLY A 75 2.68 7.82 11.77
C GLY A 75 2.22 6.37 11.87
N HIS A 76 2.14 5.64 10.76
CA HIS A 76 1.73 4.24 10.79
C HIS A 76 2.78 3.37 11.51
N LYS A 77 2.33 2.33 12.24
CA LYS A 77 3.21 1.45 13.03
C LYS A 77 4.35 0.82 12.22
N TRP A 78 4.10 0.53 10.94
CA TRP A 78 5.12 -0.01 10.04
C TRP A 78 6.32 0.94 9.84
N PHE A 79 6.10 2.25 9.96
CA PHE A 79 7.13 3.29 9.90
C PHE A 79 7.58 3.77 11.28
N ALA A 80 7.23 3.07 12.38
CA ALA A 80 7.56 3.52 13.73
C ALA A 80 9.07 3.65 14.00
N THR A 81 9.89 2.87 13.30
CA THR A 81 11.36 2.92 13.40
C THR A 81 11.99 3.87 12.37
N THR A 82 11.20 4.58 11.57
CA THR A 82 11.68 5.46 10.52
C THR A 82 11.88 6.87 11.07
N ASP A 83 13.12 7.33 11.10
CA ASP A 83 13.44 8.74 11.34
C ASP A 83 13.35 9.51 10.02
N TRP A 84 12.24 10.22 9.84
CA TRP A 84 11.97 10.99 8.63
C TRP A 84 12.92 12.18 8.44
N ILE A 85 13.49 12.74 9.52
CA ILE A 85 14.43 13.85 9.43
C ILE A 85 15.78 13.31 8.96
N ALA A 86 16.24 12.19 9.54
CA ALA A 86 17.48 11.56 9.13
C ALA A 86 17.46 11.03 7.68
N ILE A 87 16.30 10.55 7.19
CA ILE A 87 16.14 10.09 5.80
C ILE A 87 16.14 11.26 4.79
N TYR A 88 15.72 12.45 5.22
CA TYR A 88 15.65 13.63 4.35
C TYR A 88 17.02 14.31 4.16
N GLN A 89 17.87 14.26 5.19
CA GLN A 89 19.22 14.84 5.21
C GLN A 89 20.19 14.05 4.33
#